data_AF-E4TE95-F1
#
_entry.id   AF-E4TE95-F1
#
_cell.length_a   1.000
_cell.length_b   1.000
_cell.length_c   1.000
_cell.angle_alpha   90.00
_cell.angle_beta   90.00
_cell.angle_gamma   90.00
#
_symmetry.space_group_name_H-M   'P 1'
#
loop_
_entity.id
_entity.type
_entity.pdbx_description
1 polymer ?
#
loop_
_entity_poly.entity_id
_entity_poly.type
_entity_poly.pdbx_seq_one_letter_code
_entity_poly.pdbx_strand_id
1 'polypeptide(L)'
;MKIKVNNTEVEAYKLLMRKPYAEAIANGSKTVEIRDFSDFYHKMFVDKEKEKTFNKYLENPDGSMGIDDIVREDITYIRFTNYNQSWHLDVEIYPPHIISPADEEDVKFVRESYGFNELDEEPAKFKNLTDEDEVPMIFAIPIARVINRENI
;
A
#
# COMPACT_ATOMS: atom_id res chain seq x y z
N MET A 1 -7.35 -4.93 -15.13
CA MET A 1 -6.73 -4.67 -16.47
C MET A 1 -5.67 -5.73 -16.68
N LYS A 2 -5.23 -6.03 -17.90
CA LYS A 2 -4.24 -7.10 -18.08
C LYS A 2 -2.84 -6.59 -18.42
N ILE A 3 -1.82 -7.18 -17.80
CA ILE A 3 -0.40 -7.00 -18.14
C ILE A 3 0.19 -8.33 -18.59
N LYS A 4 1.34 -8.29 -19.28
CA LYS A 4 2.08 -9.50 -19.66
C LYS A 4 3.19 -9.77 -18.65
N VAL A 5 3.16 -10.95 -18.04
CA VAL A 5 4.21 -11.48 -17.17
C VAL A 5 4.66 -12.81 -17.76
N ASN A 6 5.92 -12.93 -18.16
CA ASN A 6 6.47 -14.15 -18.80
C ASN A 6 5.61 -14.69 -19.97
N ASN A 7 5.12 -13.79 -20.84
CA ASN A 7 4.21 -14.08 -21.96
C ASN A 7 2.79 -14.56 -21.58
N THR A 8 2.41 -14.54 -20.30
CA THR A 8 1.05 -14.81 -19.84
C THR A 8 0.35 -13.51 -19.47
N GLU A 9 -0.92 -13.36 -19.86
CA GLU A 9 -1.74 -12.24 -19.41
C GLU A 9 -2.30 -12.49 -18.01
N VAL A 10 -2.04 -11.56 -17.10
CA VAL A 10 -2.54 -11.62 -15.71
C VAL A 10 -3.29 -10.33 -15.37
N GLU A 11 -4.22 -10.41 -14.44
CA GLU A 11 -4.90 -9.21 -13.94
C GLU A 11 -3.96 -8.35 -13.11
N ALA A 12 -4.09 -7.04 -13.30
CA ALA A 12 -3.40 -6.00 -12.58
C ALA A 12 -4.34 -4.81 -12.33
N TYR A 13 -4.08 -4.09 -11.25
CA TYR A 13 -4.68 -2.79 -11.00
C TYR A 13 -3.90 -1.70 -11.70
N LYS A 14 -4.60 -0.63 -12.10
CA LYS A 14 -3.95 0.55 -12.70
C LYS A 14 -4.00 1.69 -11.70
N LEU A 15 -2.83 2.20 -11.31
CA LEU A 15 -2.70 3.32 -10.40
C LEU A 15 -1.96 4.49 -11.06
N LEU A 16 -2.42 5.70 -10.77
CA LEU A 16 -1.76 6.91 -11.25
C LEU A 16 -0.60 7.28 -10.35
N MET A 17 0.56 7.56 -10.91
CA MET A 17 1.77 7.92 -10.18
C MET A 17 2.50 9.04 -10.91
N ARG A 18 3.29 9.83 -10.18
CA ARG A 18 4.21 10.80 -10.80
C ARG A 18 5.47 10.07 -11.27
N LYS A 19 5.94 10.41 -12.48
CA LYS A 19 7.08 9.71 -13.11
C LYS A 19 8.32 9.58 -12.21
N PRO A 20 8.74 10.60 -11.44
CA PRO A 20 9.92 10.47 -10.57
C PRO A 20 9.81 9.35 -9.52
N TYR A 21 8.62 9.06 -9.00
CA TYR A 21 8.42 7.94 -8.07
C TYR A 21 8.50 6.59 -8.78
N ALA A 22 7.99 6.50 -10.00
CA ALA A 22 8.13 5.30 -10.81
C ALA A 22 9.60 5.05 -11.19
N GLU A 23 10.37 6.10 -11.50
CA GLU A 23 11.82 6.03 -11.72
C GLU A 23 12.55 5.55 -10.45
N ALA A 24 12.16 6.05 -9.26
CA ALA A 24 12.70 5.62 -7.97
C ALA A 24 12.37 4.16 -7.63
N ILE A 25 11.19 3.66 -8.00
CA ILE A 25 10.88 2.23 -7.86
C ILE A 25 11.71 1.43 -8.87
N ALA A 26 11.78 1.91 -10.12
CA ALA A 26 12.48 1.21 -11.20
C ALA A 26 14.00 1.11 -11.00
N ASN A 27 14.61 2.03 -10.22
CA ASN A 27 16.02 2.00 -9.86
C ASN A 27 16.29 1.34 -8.49
N GLY A 28 15.24 0.96 -7.76
CA GLY A 28 15.32 0.30 -6.45
C GLY A 28 15.53 1.23 -5.26
N SER A 29 15.51 2.55 -5.43
CA SER A 29 15.63 3.52 -4.34
C SER A 29 14.33 3.72 -3.54
N LYS A 30 13.19 3.30 -4.11
CA LYS A 30 11.88 3.28 -3.43
C LYS A 30 11.31 1.88 -3.45
N THR A 31 11.07 1.32 -2.27
CA THR A 31 10.60 -0.07 -2.08
C THR A 31 9.15 -0.16 -1.65
N VAL A 32 8.53 0.95 -1.24
CA VAL A 32 7.13 1.02 -0.82
C VAL A 32 6.46 2.22 -1.47
N GLU A 33 5.26 2.00 -2.03
CA GLU A 33 4.37 3.07 -2.46
C GLU A 33 3.33 3.35 -1.37
N ILE A 34 3.11 4.64 -1.06
CA ILE A 34 2.12 5.07 -0.08
C ILE A 34 0.88 5.63 -0.78
N ARG A 35 -0.31 5.26 -0.30
CA ARG A 35 -1.59 5.83 -0.75
C ARG A 35 -2.45 6.24 0.44
N ASP A 36 -3.18 7.33 0.27
CA ASP A 36 -4.11 7.82 1.27
C ASP A 36 -5.16 6.75 1.59
N PHE A 37 -5.55 6.65 2.87
CA PHE A 37 -6.66 5.82 3.31
C PHE A 37 -8.00 6.46 2.92
N SER A 38 -8.33 6.39 1.63
CA SER A 38 -9.53 6.97 1.02
C SER A 38 -10.47 5.90 0.48
N ASP A 39 -11.75 6.24 0.31
CA ASP A 39 -12.78 5.37 -0.27
C ASP A 39 -12.35 4.65 -1.56
N PHE A 40 -11.56 5.33 -2.40
CA PHE A 40 -11.11 4.76 -3.66
C PHE A 40 -10.16 3.57 -3.43
N TYR A 41 -9.12 3.76 -2.62
CA TYR A 41 -8.15 2.72 -2.32
C TYR A 41 -8.73 1.69 -1.35
N HIS A 42 -9.61 2.09 -0.44
CA HIS A 42 -10.34 1.19 0.44
C HIS A 42 -11.14 0.16 -0.37
N LYS A 43 -11.92 0.59 -1.36
CA LYS A 43 -12.63 -0.33 -2.28
C LYS A 43 -11.69 -1.22 -3.10
N MET A 44 -10.45 -0.81 -3.27
CA MET A 44 -9.45 -1.58 -4.02
C MET A 44 -8.78 -2.64 -3.14
N PHE A 45 -8.30 -2.26 -1.95
CA PHE A 45 -7.41 -3.05 -1.12
C PHE A 45 -8.09 -3.76 0.05
N VAL A 46 -9.30 -3.37 0.45
CA VAL A 46 -10.01 -4.01 1.57
C VAL A 46 -11.03 -5.02 1.08
N ASP A 47 -11.03 -6.19 1.68
CA ASP A 47 -12.07 -7.21 1.53
C ASP A 47 -13.27 -6.85 2.41
N LYS A 48 -14.40 -6.53 1.76
CA LYS A 48 -15.61 -6.07 2.45
C LYS A 48 -16.24 -7.12 3.37
N GLU A 49 -16.07 -8.41 3.10
CA GLU A 49 -16.62 -9.46 3.97
C GLU A 49 -15.73 -9.66 5.19
N LYS A 50 -14.40 -9.59 5.01
CA LYS A 50 -13.46 -9.55 6.14
C LYS A 50 -13.64 -8.29 6.99
N GLU A 51 -13.85 -7.13 6.37
CA GLU A 51 -14.15 -5.87 7.06
C GLU A 51 -15.42 -5.96 7.92
N LYS A 52 -16.52 -6.52 7.40
CA LYS A 52 -17.73 -6.76 8.20
C LYS A 52 -17.46 -7.66 9.41
N THR A 53 -16.58 -8.63 9.26
CA THR A 53 -16.17 -9.53 10.35
C THR A 53 -15.35 -8.79 11.38
N PHE A 54 -14.38 -8.00 10.93
CA PHE A 54 -13.56 -7.15 11.79
C PHE A 54 -14.39 -6.11 12.56
N ASN A 55 -15.35 -5.45 11.92
CA ASN A 55 -16.24 -4.49 12.58
C ASN A 55 -17.05 -5.11 13.71
N LYS A 56 -17.46 -6.39 13.58
CA LYS A 56 -18.10 -7.14 14.68
C LYS A 56 -17.11 -7.52 15.77
N TYR A 57 -15.88 -7.89 15.39
CA TYR A 57 -14.81 -8.19 16.33
C TYR A 57 -14.47 -6.98 17.21
N LEU A 58 -14.51 -5.75 16.66
CA LEU A 58 -14.28 -4.52 17.42
C LEU A 58 -15.29 -4.27 18.56
N GLU A 59 -16.46 -4.94 18.55
CA GLU A 59 -17.41 -4.87 19.66
C GLU A 59 -16.89 -5.59 20.93
N ASN A 60 -16.05 -6.62 20.77
CA ASN A 60 -15.45 -7.37 21.88
C ASN A 60 -14.10 -8.01 21.45
N PRO A 61 -13.03 -7.22 21.34
CA PRO A 61 -11.74 -7.68 20.82
C PRO A 61 -11.01 -8.58 21.83
N ASP A 62 -10.41 -9.66 21.35
CA ASP A 62 -9.61 -10.62 22.14
C ASP A 62 -8.15 -10.76 21.67
N GLY A 63 -7.75 -9.96 20.68
CA GLY A 63 -6.42 -9.99 20.06
C GLY A 63 -6.28 -10.97 18.89
N SER A 64 -7.33 -11.69 18.51
CA SER A 64 -7.28 -12.67 17.41
C SER A 64 -7.31 -12.07 16.00
N MET A 65 -7.66 -10.78 15.86
CA MET A 65 -7.71 -10.08 14.58
C MET A 65 -7.04 -8.70 14.67
N GLY A 66 -6.32 -8.33 13.62
CA GLY A 66 -5.77 -7.02 13.36
C GLY A 66 -6.38 -6.35 12.13
N ILE A 67 -6.11 -5.05 11.96
CA ILE A 67 -6.64 -4.30 10.81
C ILE A 67 -6.13 -4.84 9.47
N ASP A 68 -4.89 -5.35 9.42
CA ASP A 68 -4.31 -5.94 8.21
C ASP A 68 -5.03 -7.23 7.74
N ASP A 69 -5.76 -7.91 8.62
CA ASP A 69 -6.47 -9.13 8.25
C ASP A 69 -7.56 -8.87 7.20
N ILE A 70 -8.08 -7.64 7.13
CA ILE A 70 -9.11 -7.24 6.17
C ILE A 70 -8.53 -6.91 4.79
N VAL A 71 -7.21 -6.83 4.65
CA VAL A 71 -6.58 -6.51 3.38
C VAL A 71 -6.70 -7.70 2.42
N ARG A 72 -6.86 -7.37 1.14
CA ARG A 72 -6.93 -8.32 0.04
C ARG A 72 -5.55 -8.85 -0.30
N GLU A 73 -5.41 -10.17 -0.26
CA GLU A 73 -4.19 -10.90 -0.62
C GLU A 73 -4.16 -11.33 -2.10
N ASP A 74 -5.28 -11.21 -2.82
CA ASP A 74 -5.39 -11.58 -4.24
C ASP A 74 -4.83 -10.52 -5.20
N ILE A 75 -4.34 -9.39 -4.67
CA ILE A 75 -3.79 -8.28 -5.43
C ILE A 75 -2.28 -8.46 -5.57
N THR A 76 -1.86 -8.96 -6.73
CA THR A 76 -0.44 -9.30 -6.96
C THR A 76 0.28 -8.31 -7.87
N TYR A 77 -0.43 -7.65 -8.79
CA TYR A 77 0.20 -6.82 -9.82
C TYR A 77 -0.44 -5.44 -9.93
N ILE A 78 0.42 -4.43 -10.10
CA ILE A 78 0.03 -3.04 -10.33
C ILE A 78 0.77 -2.48 -11.54
N ARG A 79 0.04 -1.81 -12.41
CA ARG A 79 0.57 -0.89 -13.42
C ARG A 79 0.50 0.54 -12.90
N PHE A 80 1.65 1.15 -12.66
CA PHE A 80 1.76 2.59 -12.45
C PHE A 80 1.90 3.32 -13.78
N THR A 81 1.20 4.44 -13.93
CA THR A 81 1.25 5.26 -15.14
C THR A 81 0.76 6.69 -14.85
N ASN A 82 0.78 7.58 -15.83
CA ASN A 82 0.15 8.89 -15.76
C ASN A 82 -1.17 8.93 -16.55
N TYR A 83 -1.90 10.05 -16.48
CA TYR A 83 -3.22 10.19 -17.11
C TYR A 83 -3.24 9.91 -18.62
N ASN A 84 -2.23 10.38 -19.36
CA ASN A 84 -2.13 10.17 -20.81
C ASN A 84 -1.44 8.86 -21.19
N GLN A 85 -1.04 8.04 -20.20
CA GLN A 85 -0.37 6.75 -20.40
C GLN A 85 0.90 6.82 -21.26
N SER A 86 1.62 7.95 -21.21
CA SER A 86 2.88 8.14 -21.95
C SER A 86 4.05 7.26 -21.48
N TRP A 87 3.93 6.68 -20.28
CA TRP A 87 4.90 5.75 -19.68
C TRP A 87 4.15 4.77 -18.80
N HIS A 88 4.74 3.61 -18.52
CA HIS A 88 4.21 2.71 -17.50
C HIS A 88 5.31 1.93 -16.77
N LEU A 89 5.01 1.52 -15.55
CA LEU A 89 5.79 0.60 -14.73
C LEU A 89 4.87 -0.51 -14.23
N ASP A 90 5.13 -1.74 -14.63
CA ASP A 90 4.44 -2.91 -14.12
C ASP A 90 5.28 -3.51 -13.00
N VAL A 91 4.66 -3.71 -11.84
CA VAL A 91 5.28 -4.28 -10.65
C VAL A 91 4.47 -5.46 -10.14
N GLU A 92 5.18 -6.37 -9.50
CA GLU A 92 4.62 -7.33 -8.55
C GLU A 92 4.76 -6.73 -7.15
N ILE A 93 3.73 -6.89 -6.32
CA ILE A 93 3.68 -6.36 -4.96
C ILE A 93 3.51 -7.48 -3.95
N TYR A 94 3.96 -7.23 -2.72
CA TYR A 94 3.44 -7.96 -1.57
C TYR A 94 2.03 -7.43 -1.23
N PRO A 95 1.22 -8.18 -0.44
CA PRO A 95 -0.04 -7.65 0.07
C PRO A 95 0.15 -6.25 0.68
N PRO A 96 -0.73 -5.28 0.39
CA PRO A 96 -0.69 -3.98 1.04
C PRO A 96 -0.86 -4.11 2.57
N HIS A 97 -0.46 -3.07 3.30
CA HIS A 97 -0.67 -2.93 4.73
C HIS A 97 -1.44 -1.65 5.01
N ILE A 98 -2.33 -1.68 6.00
CA ILE A 98 -2.98 -0.51 6.57
C ILE A 98 -2.18 -0.13 7.81
N ILE A 99 -1.47 1.00 7.73
CA ILE A 99 -0.61 1.45 8.82
C ILE A 99 -0.98 2.86 9.25
N SER A 100 -0.67 3.20 10.50
CA SER A 100 -0.66 4.57 10.97
C SER A 100 0.77 5.14 10.95
N PRO A 101 1.03 6.26 10.25
CA PRO A 101 2.30 6.97 10.39
C PRO A 101 2.46 7.65 11.76
N ALA A 102 1.41 7.67 12.59
CA ALA A 102 1.49 8.12 13.98
C ALA A 102 1.97 7.02 14.94
N ASP A 103 1.90 5.74 14.55
CA ASP A 103 2.31 4.61 15.37
C ASP A 103 3.77 4.23 15.08
N GLU A 104 4.60 4.22 16.13
CA GLU A 104 6.02 3.89 16.02
C GLU A 104 6.27 2.43 15.63
N GLU A 105 5.43 1.48 16.07
CA GLU A 105 5.59 0.07 15.74
C GLU A 105 5.20 -0.22 14.28
N ASP A 106 4.18 0.46 13.75
CA ASP A 106 3.81 0.38 12.34
C ASP A 106 4.91 0.92 11.41
N VAL A 107 5.45 2.09 11.74
CA VAL A 107 6.56 2.69 10.99
C VAL A 107 7.81 1.80 11.05
N LYS A 108 8.11 1.26 12.23
CA LYS A 108 9.22 0.31 12.42
C LYS A 108 9.02 -0.97 11.63
N PHE A 109 7.81 -1.53 11.62
CA PHE A 109 7.46 -2.72 10.85
C PHE A 109 7.77 -2.52 9.36
N VAL A 110 7.32 -1.40 8.79
CA VAL A 110 7.53 -1.12 7.36
C VAL A 110 9.01 -0.84 7.04
N ARG A 111 9.73 -0.15 7.93
CA ARG A 111 11.19 0.02 7.81
C ARG A 111 11.92 -1.31 7.83
N GLU A 112 11.68 -2.15 8.83
CA GLU A 112 12.43 -3.39 9.04
C GLU A 112 12.09 -4.45 7.97
N SER A 113 10.83 -4.49 7.53
CA SER A 113 10.36 -5.46 6.54
C SER A 113 10.72 -5.08 5.10
N TYR A 114 10.72 -3.78 4.78
CA TYR A 114 10.81 -3.30 3.39
C TYR A 114 11.88 -2.23 3.15
N GLY A 115 12.65 -1.83 4.17
CA GLY A 115 13.70 -0.82 4.05
C GLY A 115 13.18 0.59 3.75
N PHE A 116 11.94 0.89 4.16
CA PHE A 116 11.29 2.16 3.84
C PHE A 116 11.36 3.16 5.00
N ASN A 117 12.31 4.09 4.89
CA ASN A 117 12.64 5.03 5.96
C ASN A 117 11.93 6.39 5.80
N GLU A 118 11.13 6.59 4.75
CA GLU A 118 10.48 7.90 4.49
C GLU A 118 9.48 8.29 5.61
N LEU A 119 9.06 7.35 6.47
CA LEU A 119 8.12 7.59 7.57
C LEU A 119 8.80 7.73 8.94
N ASP A 120 10.12 7.58 9.05
CA ASP A 120 10.83 7.50 10.35
C ASP A 120 10.60 8.71 11.26
N GLU A 121 10.35 9.88 10.67
CA GLU A 121 10.10 11.14 11.41
C GLU A 121 8.61 11.41 11.65
N GLU A 122 7.69 10.64 11.06
CA GLU A 122 6.25 10.91 11.13
C GLU A 122 5.68 10.76 12.55
N PRO A 123 5.97 9.71 13.33
CA PRO A 123 5.36 9.54 14.66
C PRO A 123 5.62 10.74 15.59
N ALA A 124 6.79 11.36 15.46
CA ALA A 124 7.15 12.55 16.24
C ALA A 124 6.23 13.76 15.99
N LYS A 125 5.63 13.86 14.80
CA LYS A 125 4.68 14.92 14.42
C LYS A 125 3.31 14.72 15.07
N PHE A 126 3.01 13.51 15.54
CA PHE A 126 1.71 13.10 16.09
C PHE A 126 1.72 12.87 17.61
N LYS A 127 2.82 13.20 18.30
CA LYS A 127 2.99 13.01 19.76
C LYS A 127 1.94 13.68 20.65
N ASN A 128 1.18 14.63 20.10
CA ASN A 128 0.16 15.38 20.83
C ASN A 128 -1.26 15.05 20.35
N LEU A 129 -1.46 13.95 19.60
CA LEU A 129 -2.80 13.46 19.29
C LEU A 129 -3.54 13.16 20.59
N THR A 130 -4.78 13.62 20.65
CA THR A 130 -5.75 13.33 21.71
C THR A 130 -6.72 12.26 21.24
N ASP A 131 -7.52 11.71 22.16
CA ASP A 131 -8.54 10.71 21.83
C ASP A 131 -9.64 11.24 20.88
N GLU A 132 -9.74 12.57 20.71
CA GLU A 132 -10.66 13.22 19.78
C GLU A 132 -10.06 13.39 18.36
N ASP A 133 -8.75 13.25 18.21
CA ASP A 133 -8.07 13.42 16.93
C ASP A 133 -8.15 12.13 16.10
N GLU A 134 -8.48 12.28 14.81
CA GLU A 134 -8.41 11.15 13.89
C GLU A 134 -6.97 10.70 13.72
N VAL A 135 -6.70 9.44 14.05
CA VAL A 135 -5.40 8.81 13.81
C VAL A 135 -5.23 8.67 12.29
N PRO A 136 -4.17 9.24 11.70
CA PRO A 136 -3.96 9.14 10.26
C PRO A 136 -3.70 7.68 9.91
N MET A 137 -4.29 7.23 8.80
CA MET A 137 -4.06 5.90 8.23
C MET A 137 -3.63 6.03 6.78
N ILE A 138 -2.80 5.11 6.32
CA ILE A 138 -2.34 5.01 4.93
C ILE A 138 -2.29 3.55 4.49
N PHE A 139 -2.36 3.33 3.19
CA PHE A 139 -1.99 2.06 2.57
C PHE A 139 -0.50 2.10 2.23
N ALA A 140 0.29 1.23 2.84
CA ALA A 140 1.65 0.92 2.42
C ALA A 140 1.61 -0.25 1.44
N ILE A 141 2.15 -0.07 0.24
CA ILE A 141 2.14 -1.06 -0.85
C ILE A 141 3.60 -1.47 -1.12
N PRO A 142 4.07 -2.57 -0.52
CA PRO A 142 5.46 -2.97 -0.69
C PRO A 142 5.69 -3.59 -2.08
N ILE A 143 6.73 -3.12 -2.76
CA ILE A 143 7.09 -3.56 -4.10
C ILE A 143 7.97 -4.80 -3.99
N ALA A 144 7.51 -5.92 -4.57
CA ALA A 144 8.28 -7.17 -4.59
C ALA A 144 9.33 -7.16 -5.70
N ARG A 145 8.92 -6.79 -6.93
CA ARG A 145 9.85 -6.59 -8.05
C ARG A 145 9.24 -5.81 -9.21
N VAL A 146 10.10 -5.21 -10.01
CA VAL A 146 9.74 -4.64 -11.31
C VAL A 146 9.60 -5.76 -12.35
N ILE A 147 8.47 -5.77 -13.06
CA ILE A 147 8.17 -6.76 -14.10
C ILE A 147 8.46 -6.20 -15.49
N ASN A 148 7.98 -4.99 -15.77
CA ASN A 148 8.18 -4.33 -17.05
C ASN A 148 8.16 -2.81 -16.87
N ARG A 149 8.82 -2.09 -17.79
CA ARG A 149 8.79 -0.64 -17.84
C ARG A 149 8.86 -0.14 -19.27
N GLU A 150 8.14 0.92 -19.57
CA GLU A 150 8.18 1.61 -20.85
C GLU A 150 8.27 3.12 -20.64
N ASN A 151 9.23 3.75 -21.30
CA ASN A 151 9.51 5.19 -21.21
C ASN A 151 9.78 5.68 -19.78
N ILE A 152 10.37 4.81 -18.93
CA ILE A 152 10.93 5.10 -17.61
C ILE A 152 12.44 4.98 -17.66
#